data_AF-A0A6I6RTP7-F1
#
_entry.id   AF-A0A6I6RTP7-F1
#
_cell.length_a   1.000
_cell.length_b   1.000
_cell.length_c   1.000
_cell.angle_alpha   90.00
_cell.angle_beta   90.00
_cell.angle_gamma   90.00
#
_symmetry.space_group_name_H-M   'P 1'
#
loop_
_entity.id
_entity.type
_entity.pdbx_description
1 polymer ?
#
loop_
_entity_poly.entity_id
_entity_poly.type
_entity_poly.pdbx_seq_one_letter_code
_entity_poly.pdbx_strand_id
1 'polypeptide(L)'
;MSAQALADACAEIGYEIPRTVIANLENGRRASVEIADLLVLAKALKVPPIALLMPVGVAGSIEVLPGQEVSVWDAVTWFTAEVPLSEEPPEGTIEAKLYEFRLHAQVLSAARKAVEFADGTRRTLSMVRDPEQRAINVEMQEKLDDYARHQLTDLRAQRNAMRKEGLVPPALPEDLAYVDFHVDEKGDIYPLV
;
A
#
# COMPACT_ATOMS: atom_id res chain seq x y z
N MET A 1 20.45 9.38 -17.81
CA MET A 1 21.47 8.33 -17.54
C MET A 1 21.91 7.78 -18.89
N SER A 2 23.18 7.42 -19.10
CA SER A 2 23.59 6.76 -20.36
C SER A 2 23.31 5.25 -20.31
N ALA A 3 23.22 4.59 -21.46
CA ALA A 3 23.05 3.13 -21.52
C ALA A 3 24.19 2.35 -20.83
N GLN A 4 25.42 2.88 -20.81
CA GLN A 4 26.52 2.28 -20.06
C GLN A 4 26.30 2.43 -18.55
N ALA A 5 25.97 3.65 -18.10
CA ALA A 5 25.72 3.90 -16.67
C ALA A 5 24.54 3.07 -16.14
N LEU A 6 23.52 2.81 -16.97
CA LEU A 6 22.41 1.94 -16.61
C LEU A 6 22.84 0.46 -16.55
N ALA A 7 23.68 -0.01 -17.48
CA ALA A 7 24.24 -1.36 -17.44
C ALA A 7 25.07 -1.58 -16.17
N ASP A 8 25.93 -0.62 -15.83
CA ASP A 8 26.77 -0.65 -14.62
C ASP A 8 25.89 -0.71 -13.36
N ALA A 9 24.83 0.11 -13.29
CA ALA A 9 23.88 0.08 -12.18
C ALA A 9 23.11 -1.25 -12.06
N CYS A 10 22.80 -1.92 -13.17
CA CYS A 10 22.20 -3.26 -13.16
C CYS A 10 23.19 -4.30 -12.60
N ALA A 11 24.45 -4.22 -13.01
CA ALA A 11 25.51 -5.09 -12.48
C ALA A 11 25.72 -4.90 -10.97
N GLU A 12 25.66 -3.67 -10.46
CA GLU A 12 25.71 -3.37 -9.02
C GLU A 12 24.55 -3.99 -8.23
N ILE A 13 23.37 -4.13 -8.85
CA ILE A 13 22.21 -4.82 -8.26
C ILE A 13 22.39 -6.35 -8.24
N GLY A 14 23.37 -6.87 -8.98
CA GLY A 14 23.65 -8.31 -9.09
C GLY A 14 22.93 -9.00 -10.26
N TYR A 15 22.40 -8.22 -11.21
CA TYR A 15 21.79 -8.75 -12.43
C TYR A 15 22.27 -7.95 -13.65
N GLU A 16 23.24 -8.50 -14.38
CA GLU A 16 23.86 -7.80 -15.49
C GLU A 16 22.93 -7.72 -16.71
N ILE A 17 22.67 -6.50 -17.17
CA ILE A 17 21.97 -6.24 -18.43
C ILE A 17 22.96 -5.54 -19.38
N PRO A 18 23.40 -6.20 -20.47
CA PRO A 18 24.40 -5.62 -21.35
C PRO A 18 23.96 -4.27 -21.93
N ARG A 19 24.88 -3.31 -22.03
CA ARG A 19 24.63 -2.00 -22.68
C ARG A 19 23.97 -2.15 -24.06
N THR A 20 24.36 -3.17 -24.82
CA THR A 20 23.79 -3.45 -26.15
C THR A 20 22.32 -3.85 -26.09
N VAL A 21 21.91 -4.58 -25.05
CA VAL A 21 20.50 -4.93 -24.79
C VAL A 21 19.72 -3.66 -24.47
N ILE A 22 20.22 -2.83 -23.54
CA ILE A 22 19.59 -1.56 -23.16
C ILE A 22 19.42 -0.67 -24.40
N ALA A 23 20.49 -0.47 -25.17
CA ALA A 23 20.44 0.34 -26.39
C ALA A 23 19.45 -0.24 -27.43
N ASN A 24 19.28 -1.55 -27.50
CA ASN A 24 18.30 -2.15 -28.41
C ASN A 24 16.86 -1.97 -27.94
N LEU A 25 16.61 -1.99 -26.62
CA LEU A 25 15.31 -1.67 -26.04
C LEU A 25 14.97 -0.19 -26.28
N GLU A 26 15.88 0.73 -25.97
CA GLU A 26 15.67 2.19 -26.13
C GLU A 26 15.38 2.58 -27.58
N ASN A 27 16.00 1.90 -28.55
CA ASN A 27 15.80 2.17 -29.97
C ASN A 27 14.68 1.32 -30.61
N GLY A 28 13.92 0.55 -29.82
CA GLY A 28 12.85 -0.32 -30.33
C GLY A 28 13.32 -1.47 -31.23
N ARG A 29 14.63 -1.75 -31.29
CA ARG A 29 15.19 -2.89 -32.05
C ARG A 29 14.94 -4.23 -31.37
N ARG A 30 14.68 -4.21 -30.06
CA ARG A 30 14.24 -5.36 -29.28
C ARG A 30 12.81 -5.08 -28.77
N ALA A 31 11.85 -5.89 -29.20
CA ALA A 31 10.44 -5.72 -28.84
C ALA A 31 10.04 -6.42 -27.54
N SER A 32 10.88 -7.30 -27.00
CA SER A 32 10.61 -8.07 -25.78
C SER A 32 11.57 -7.72 -24.66
N VAL A 33 11.04 -7.59 -23.44
CA VAL A 33 11.79 -7.42 -22.20
C VAL A 33 11.45 -8.57 -21.26
N GLU A 34 12.44 -9.17 -20.61
CA GLU A 34 12.17 -10.19 -19.59
C GLU A 34 11.66 -9.53 -18.31
N ILE A 35 10.90 -10.26 -17.48
CA ILE A 35 10.36 -9.70 -16.23
C ILE A 35 11.52 -9.32 -15.28
N ALA A 36 12.60 -10.12 -15.25
CA ALA A 36 13.79 -9.80 -14.48
C ALA A 36 14.45 -8.50 -14.97
N ASP A 37 14.61 -8.34 -16.29
CA ASP A 37 15.11 -7.10 -16.89
C ASP A 37 14.25 -5.91 -16.48
N LEU A 38 12.92 -6.01 -16.57
CA LEU A 38 11.98 -4.95 -16.18
C LEU A 38 12.18 -4.50 -14.72
N LEU A 39 12.22 -5.46 -13.78
CA LEU A 39 12.35 -5.16 -12.35
C LEU A 39 13.71 -4.53 -12.02
N VAL A 40 14.78 -5.05 -12.61
CA VAL A 40 16.15 -4.56 -12.39
C VAL A 40 16.34 -3.18 -13.00
N LEU A 41 15.83 -2.96 -14.23
CA LEU A 41 15.85 -1.64 -14.87
C LEU A 41 15.05 -0.62 -14.04
N ALA A 42 13.86 -0.98 -13.55
CA ALA A 42 13.07 -0.10 -12.70
C ALA A 42 13.81 0.28 -11.41
N LYS A 43 14.46 -0.72 -10.77
CA LYS A 43 15.28 -0.50 -9.58
C LYS A 43 16.49 0.41 -9.86
N ALA A 44 17.21 0.18 -10.96
CA ALA A 44 18.35 0.97 -11.37
C ALA A 44 17.97 2.42 -11.71
N LEU A 45 16.82 2.60 -12.36
CA LEU A 45 16.25 3.90 -12.72
C LEU A 45 15.54 4.61 -11.56
N LYS A 46 15.33 3.92 -10.43
CA LYS A 46 14.61 4.42 -9.24
C LYS A 46 13.18 4.85 -9.55
N VAL A 47 12.50 4.08 -10.40
CA VAL A 47 11.08 4.26 -10.76
C VAL A 47 10.28 3.00 -10.39
N PRO A 48 8.96 3.12 -10.15
CA PRO A 48 8.13 1.93 -10.00
C PRO A 48 8.10 1.14 -11.32
N PRO A 49 8.12 -0.21 -11.31
CA PRO A 49 8.12 -1.02 -12.55
C PRO A 49 7.00 -0.69 -13.53
N ILE A 50 5.82 -0.33 -13.02
CA ILE A 50 4.67 0.04 -13.86
C ILE A 50 4.93 1.27 -14.72
N ALA A 51 5.82 2.18 -14.31
CA ALA A 51 6.19 3.36 -15.11
C ALA A 51 7.01 3.01 -16.36
N LEU A 52 7.60 1.81 -16.41
CA LEU A 52 8.27 1.29 -17.61
C LEU A 52 7.30 0.53 -18.54
N LEU A 53 6.12 0.14 -18.04
CA LEU A 53 5.09 -0.57 -18.79
C LEU A 53 4.01 0.35 -19.34
N MET A 54 3.67 1.41 -18.61
CA MET A 54 2.54 2.27 -18.89
C MET A 54 2.95 3.75 -18.95
N PRO A 55 2.42 4.53 -19.92
CA PRO A 55 2.75 5.95 -20.10
C PRO A 55 1.99 6.85 -19.11
N VAL A 56 2.10 6.56 -17.80
CA VAL A 56 1.40 7.28 -16.73
C VAL A 56 1.74 8.77 -16.76
N GLY A 57 0.71 9.61 -16.91
CA GLY A 57 0.85 11.07 -16.96
C GLY A 57 1.38 11.63 -18.29
N VAL A 58 1.62 10.78 -19.29
CA VAL A 58 2.17 11.17 -20.60
C VAL A 58 1.17 10.92 -21.73
N ALA A 59 0.30 9.92 -21.60
CA ALA A 59 -0.78 9.63 -22.55
C ALA A 59 -2.15 9.54 -21.85
N GLY A 60 -3.22 9.79 -22.62
CA GLY A 60 -4.59 9.63 -22.14
C GLY A 60 -5.09 8.18 -22.19
N SER A 61 -4.65 7.41 -23.20
CA SER A 61 -5.04 6.02 -23.44
C SER A 61 -3.85 5.14 -23.82
N ILE A 62 -4.06 3.83 -23.76
CA ILE A 62 -3.15 2.80 -24.23
C ILE A 62 -3.92 1.58 -24.73
N GLU A 63 -3.40 0.92 -25.76
CA GLU A 63 -3.81 -0.42 -26.17
C GLU A 63 -3.22 -1.45 -25.18
N VAL A 64 -4.01 -1.88 -24.20
CA VAL A 64 -3.54 -2.79 -23.13
C VAL A 64 -3.48 -4.25 -23.58
N LEU A 65 -4.37 -4.62 -24.51
CA LEU A 65 -4.45 -5.91 -25.18
C LEU A 65 -4.79 -5.65 -26.67
N PRO A 66 -4.50 -6.60 -27.58
CA PRO A 66 -4.78 -6.41 -29.00
C PRO A 66 -6.23 -5.97 -29.27
N GLY A 67 -6.39 -4.78 -29.85
CA GLY A 67 -7.67 -4.13 -30.15
C GLY A 67 -8.40 -3.51 -28.96
N GLN A 68 -7.79 -3.43 -27.78
CA GLN A 68 -8.42 -2.91 -26.56
C GLN A 68 -7.74 -1.63 -26.07
N GLU A 69 -8.28 -0.50 -26.53
CA GLU A 69 -7.88 0.83 -26.08
C GLU A 69 -8.61 1.18 -24.77
N VAL A 70 -7.87 1.47 -23.70
CA VAL A 70 -8.41 1.90 -22.41
C VAL A 70 -7.71 3.16 -21.92
N SER A 71 -8.28 3.86 -20.92
CA SER A 71 -7.54 4.95 -20.30
C SER A 71 -6.28 4.40 -19.62
N VAL A 72 -5.20 5.20 -19.57
CA VAL A 72 -3.97 4.77 -18.89
C VAL A 72 -4.24 4.43 -17.42
N TRP A 73 -5.18 5.14 -16.78
CA TRP A 73 -5.55 4.87 -15.39
C TRP A 73 -6.28 3.53 -15.22
N ASP A 74 -7.20 3.19 -16.13
CA ASP A 74 -7.89 1.89 -16.10
C ASP A 74 -6.91 0.73 -16.32
N ALA A 75 -5.92 0.90 -17.21
CA ALA A 75 -4.85 -0.09 -17.37
C ALA A 75 -4.04 -0.26 -16.08
N VAL A 76 -3.68 0.84 -15.42
CA VAL A 76 -2.94 0.82 -14.15
C VAL A 76 -3.74 0.10 -13.06
N THR A 77 -5.01 0.46 -12.88
CA THR A 77 -5.85 -0.13 -11.84
C THR A 77 -6.16 -1.61 -12.11
N TRP A 78 -6.28 -2.01 -13.37
CA TRP A 78 -6.37 -3.43 -13.74
C TRP A 78 -5.07 -4.19 -13.41
N PHE A 79 -3.91 -3.66 -13.81
CA PHE A 79 -2.61 -4.32 -13.60
C PHE A 79 -2.24 -4.45 -12.11
N THR A 80 -2.58 -3.43 -11.33
CA THR A 80 -2.41 -3.42 -9.86
C THR A 80 -3.56 -4.11 -9.14
N ALA A 81 -4.55 -4.60 -9.89
CA ALA A 81 -5.81 -5.22 -9.47
C ALA A 81 -6.70 -4.32 -8.58
N GLU A 82 -6.45 -3.01 -8.50
CA GLU A 82 -7.19 -2.03 -7.69
C GLU A 82 -8.69 -1.98 -8.00
N VAL A 83 -9.07 -2.20 -9.25
CA VAL A 83 -10.46 -2.33 -9.66
C VAL A 83 -10.71 -3.81 -9.98
N PRO A 84 -11.70 -4.44 -9.35
CA PRO A 84 -12.04 -5.82 -9.66
C PRO A 84 -12.59 -5.92 -11.11
N LEU A 85 -12.34 -7.05 -11.77
CA LEU A 85 -12.86 -7.39 -13.10
C LEU A 85 -14.40 -7.55 -13.08
N SER A 86 -14.98 -7.76 -11.89
CA SER A 86 -16.43 -7.80 -11.63
C SER A 86 -16.82 -6.94 -10.40
N GLU A 87 -18.08 -6.53 -10.28
CA GLU A 87 -18.56 -5.67 -9.17
C GLU A 87 -18.24 -6.25 -7.77
N GLU A 88 -18.24 -7.59 -7.65
CA GLU A 88 -17.69 -8.32 -6.50
C GLU A 88 -16.79 -9.45 -7.03
N PRO A 89 -15.56 -9.60 -6.52
CA PRO A 89 -14.71 -10.73 -6.91
C PRO A 89 -15.29 -12.02 -6.32
N PRO A 90 -15.45 -13.10 -7.10
CA PRO A 90 -16.02 -14.33 -6.59
C PRO A 90 -15.22 -14.89 -5.40
N GLU A 91 -15.93 -15.44 -4.41
CA GLU A 91 -15.29 -16.05 -3.23
C GLU A 91 -14.23 -17.08 -3.62
N GLY A 92 -13.11 -17.08 -2.89
CA GLY A 92 -12.01 -18.01 -3.10
C GLY A 92 -11.08 -17.69 -4.28
N THR A 93 -11.38 -16.68 -5.09
CA THR A 93 -10.49 -16.22 -6.17
C THR A 93 -9.27 -15.46 -5.64
N ILE A 94 -8.21 -15.36 -6.44
CA ILE A 94 -7.05 -14.49 -6.12
C ILE A 94 -7.48 -13.03 -6.02
N GLU A 95 -8.46 -12.62 -6.82
CA GLU A 95 -9.01 -11.27 -6.82
C GLU A 95 -9.69 -10.92 -5.50
N ALA A 96 -10.50 -11.83 -4.95
CA ALA A 96 -11.10 -11.67 -3.63
C ALA A 96 -10.03 -11.54 -2.54
N LYS A 97 -8.98 -12.37 -2.59
CA LYS A 97 -7.87 -12.25 -1.64
C LYS A 97 -7.16 -10.89 -1.75
N LEU A 98 -6.86 -10.44 -2.97
CA LEU A 98 -6.23 -9.13 -3.19
C LEU A 98 -7.11 -7.97 -2.70
N TYR A 99 -8.42 -8.08 -2.85
CA TYR A 99 -9.38 -7.14 -2.29
C TYR A 99 -9.25 -7.03 -0.76
N GLU A 100 -9.21 -8.17 -0.05
CA GLU A 100 -9.03 -8.20 1.41
C GLU A 100 -7.72 -7.51 1.87
N PHE A 101 -6.62 -7.72 1.13
CA PHE A 101 -5.35 -7.04 1.42
C PHE A 101 -5.42 -5.52 1.19
N ARG A 102 -6.19 -5.04 0.20
CA ARG A 102 -6.37 -3.60 -0.01
C ARG A 102 -7.26 -2.98 1.05
N LEU A 103 -8.36 -3.63 1.39
CA LEU A 103 -9.24 -3.17 2.46
C LEU A 103 -8.46 -3.10 3.77
N HIS A 104 -7.63 -4.12 4.07
CA HIS A 104 -6.69 -4.09 5.20
C HIS A 104 -5.75 -2.89 5.17
N ALA A 105 -5.12 -2.60 4.04
CA ALA A 105 -4.23 -1.46 3.90
C ALA A 105 -4.96 -0.11 4.11
N GLN A 106 -6.20 0.01 3.64
CA GLN A 106 -7.04 1.20 3.83
C GLN A 106 -7.38 1.41 5.30
N VAL A 107 -7.91 0.39 5.98
CA VAL A 107 -8.28 0.50 7.41
C VAL A 107 -7.05 0.69 8.30
N LEU A 108 -5.90 0.10 7.96
CA LEU A 108 -4.64 0.35 8.65
C LEU A 108 -4.20 1.81 8.51
N SER A 109 -4.25 2.36 7.30
CA SER A 109 -3.91 3.76 7.03
C SER A 109 -4.82 4.72 7.80
N ALA A 110 -6.13 4.43 7.84
CA ALA A 110 -7.10 5.23 8.57
C ALA A 110 -6.88 5.17 10.09
N ALA A 111 -6.69 3.97 10.66
CA ALA A 111 -6.39 3.78 12.08
C ALA A 111 -5.10 4.48 12.50
N ARG A 112 -4.03 4.35 11.70
CA ARG A 112 -2.74 5.00 11.99
C ARG A 112 -2.87 6.52 12.00
N LYS A 113 -3.55 7.10 11.01
CA LYS A 113 -3.80 8.56 10.96
C LYS A 113 -4.64 9.03 12.14
N ALA A 114 -5.67 8.28 12.53
CA ALA A 114 -6.53 8.62 13.65
C ALA A 114 -5.76 8.62 14.99
N VAL A 115 -4.93 7.61 15.22
CA VAL A 115 -4.07 7.52 16.41
C VAL A 115 -3.03 8.65 16.43
N GLU A 116 -2.31 8.85 15.33
CA GLU A 116 -1.31 9.93 15.21
C GLU A 116 -1.95 11.30 15.49
N PHE A 117 -3.16 11.53 14.99
CA PHE A 117 -3.87 12.79 15.19
C PHE A 117 -4.34 12.96 16.64
N ALA A 118 -4.91 11.92 17.25
CA ALA A 118 -5.33 11.94 18.66
C ALA A 118 -4.14 12.17 19.60
N ASP A 119 -3.01 11.51 19.37
CA ASP A 119 -1.79 11.65 20.17
C ASP A 119 -1.12 13.01 19.99
N GLY A 120 -1.03 13.50 18.75
CA GLY A 120 -0.49 14.83 18.46
C GLY A 120 -1.31 15.93 19.12
N THR A 121 -2.64 15.79 19.10
CA THR A 121 -3.56 16.70 19.77
C THR A 121 -3.40 16.62 21.28
N ARG A 122 -3.36 15.41 21.88
CA ARG A 122 -3.16 15.21 23.32
C ARG A 122 -1.91 15.93 23.84
N ARG A 123 -0.79 15.77 23.14
CA ARG A 123 0.48 16.43 23.48
C ARG A 123 0.34 17.95 23.47
N THR A 124 -0.31 18.49 22.45
CA THR A 124 -0.50 19.94 22.30
C THR A 124 -1.42 20.51 23.38
N LEU A 125 -2.56 19.88 23.62
CA LEU A 125 -3.55 20.33 24.60
C LEU A 125 -3.07 20.23 26.04
N SER A 126 -2.18 19.26 26.35
CA SER A 126 -1.59 19.11 27.69
C SER A 126 -0.79 20.33 28.17
N MET A 127 -0.33 21.17 27.24
CA MET A 127 0.46 22.37 27.53
C MET A 127 -0.41 23.60 27.85
N VAL A 128 -1.72 23.56 27.57
CA VAL A 128 -2.64 24.68 27.78
C VAL A 128 -2.94 24.86 29.28
N ARG A 129 -2.74 26.09 29.77
CA ARG A 129 -2.88 26.42 31.21
C ARG A 129 -4.22 27.02 31.60
N ASP A 130 -4.93 27.61 30.65
CA ASP A 130 -6.22 28.27 30.87
C ASP A 130 -7.33 27.26 31.23
N PRO A 131 -7.99 27.37 32.40
CA PRO A 131 -9.03 26.46 32.86
C PRO A 131 -10.26 26.37 31.95
N GLU A 132 -10.72 27.47 31.34
CA GLU A 132 -11.91 27.45 30.48
C GLU A 132 -11.61 26.74 29.16
N GLN A 133 -10.46 27.05 28.56
CA GLN A 133 -9.97 26.36 27.37
C GLN A 133 -9.69 24.88 27.64
N ARG A 134 -9.26 24.50 28.85
CA ARG A 134 -9.04 23.10 29.23
C ARG A 134 -10.31 22.26 29.16
N ALA A 135 -11.47 22.78 29.56
CA ALA A 135 -12.72 22.03 29.50
C ALA A 135 -13.12 21.71 28.05
N ILE A 136 -13.02 22.70 27.15
CA ILE A 136 -13.27 22.53 25.71
C ILE A 136 -12.27 21.54 25.10
N ASN A 137 -11.00 21.63 25.50
CA ASN A 137 -9.93 20.75 25.04
C ASN A 137 -10.14 19.29 25.47
N VAL A 138 -10.67 19.05 26.67
CA VAL A 138 -11.01 17.69 27.15
C VAL A 138 -12.10 17.07 26.28
N GLU A 139 -13.19 17.80 26.03
CA GLU A 139 -14.28 17.28 25.18
C GLU A 139 -13.79 16.99 23.74
N MET A 140 -12.96 17.87 23.18
CA MET A 140 -12.34 17.64 21.87
C MET A 140 -11.44 16.40 21.88
N GLN A 141 -10.60 16.24 22.90
CA GLN A 141 -9.71 15.10 23.03
C GLN A 141 -10.50 13.79 23.15
N GLU A 142 -11.57 13.76 23.93
CA GLU A 142 -12.44 12.58 24.08
C GLU A 142 -13.01 12.15 22.72
N LYS A 143 -13.51 13.09 21.91
CA LYS A 143 -14.02 12.81 20.56
C LYS A 143 -12.95 12.22 19.63
N LEU A 144 -11.72 12.72 19.70
CA LEU A 144 -10.61 12.19 18.90
C LEU A 144 -10.18 10.79 19.37
N ASP A 145 -10.19 10.56 20.69
CA ASP A 145 -9.88 9.26 21.27
C ASP A 145 -10.96 8.22 20.94
N ASP A 146 -12.24 8.61 20.94
CA ASP A 146 -13.36 7.80 20.45
C ASP A 146 -13.19 7.44 18.97
N TYR A 147 -12.86 8.43 18.14
CA TYR A 147 -12.64 8.22 16.71
C TYR A 147 -11.46 7.25 16.45
N ALA A 148 -10.33 7.43 17.14
CA ALA A 148 -9.20 6.53 17.05
C ALA A 148 -9.57 5.10 17.51
N ARG A 149 -10.30 4.95 18.61
CA ARG A 149 -10.79 3.65 19.09
C ARG A 149 -11.70 2.95 18.07
N HIS A 150 -12.56 3.71 17.40
CA HIS A 150 -13.41 3.17 16.35
C HIS A 150 -12.58 2.62 15.18
N GLN A 151 -11.62 3.39 14.67
CA GLN A 151 -10.76 2.94 13.57
C GLN A 151 -9.87 1.74 13.94
N LEU A 152 -9.40 1.65 15.18
CA LEU A 152 -8.68 0.47 15.68
C LEU A 152 -9.58 -0.77 15.76
N THR A 153 -10.87 -0.58 16.08
CA THR A 153 -11.86 -1.65 16.08
C THR A 153 -12.10 -2.18 14.67
N ASP A 154 -12.22 -1.28 13.69
CA ASP A 154 -12.38 -1.65 12.27
C ASP A 154 -11.16 -2.41 11.75
N LEU A 155 -9.94 -1.94 12.08
CA LEU A 155 -8.70 -2.64 11.74
C LEU A 155 -8.67 -4.05 12.34
N ARG A 156 -9.07 -4.20 13.61
CA ARG A 156 -9.13 -5.51 14.27
C ARG A 156 -10.15 -6.42 13.59
N ALA A 157 -11.35 -5.90 13.30
CA ALA A 157 -12.41 -6.65 12.64
C ALA A 157 -11.96 -7.16 11.26
N GLN A 158 -11.35 -6.30 10.44
CA GLN A 158 -10.83 -6.67 9.12
C GLN A 158 -9.76 -7.75 9.21
N ARG A 159 -8.81 -7.62 10.15
CA ARG A 159 -7.75 -8.63 10.33
C ARG A 159 -8.31 -9.97 10.78
N ASN A 160 -9.36 -9.98 11.61
CA ASN A 160 -10.04 -11.21 12.01
C ASN A 160 -10.82 -11.84 10.85
N ALA A 161 -11.46 -11.04 9.99
CA ALA A 161 -12.10 -11.53 8.77
C ALA A 161 -11.09 -12.22 7.85
N MET A 162 -9.96 -11.57 7.58
CA MET A 162 -8.86 -12.16 6.81
C MET A 162 -8.40 -13.51 7.40
N ARG A 163 -8.19 -13.61 8.72
CA ARG A 163 -7.79 -14.87 9.37
C ARG A 163 -8.85 -15.97 9.22
N LYS A 164 -10.12 -15.61 9.35
CA LYS A 164 -11.25 -16.55 9.17
C LYS A 164 -11.28 -17.15 7.77
N GLU A 165 -10.81 -16.41 6.77
CA GLU A 165 -10.67 -16.85 5.37
C GLU A 165 -9.35 -17.59 5.10
N GLY A 166 -8.52 -17.82 6.12
CA GLY A 166 -7.22 -18.48 6.01
C GLY A 166 -6.13 -17.58 5.41
N LEU A 167 -6.35 -16.26 5.36
CA LEU A 167 -5.33 -15.30 4.96
C LEU A 167 -4.41 -14.97 6.15
N VAL A 168 -3.18 -14.59 5.83
CA VAL A 168 -2.20 -14.08 6.80
C VAL A 168 -2.12 -12.56 6.63
N PRO A 169 -2.75 -11.77 7.53
CA PRO A 169 -2.67 -10.32 7.44
C PRO A 169 -1.22 -9.83 7.53
N PRO A 170 -0.85 -8.75 6.81
CA PRO A 170 0.47 -8.13 6.96
C PRO A 170 0.78 -7.76 8.41
N ALA A 171 2.05 -7.79 8.79
CA ALA A 171 2.48 -7.36 10.12
C ALA A 171 2.10 -5.90 10.35
N LEU A 172 1.61 -5.60 11.57
CA LEU A 172 1.33 -4.23 11.97
C LEU A 172 2.63 -3.50 12.32
N PRO A 173 2.70 -2.18 12.11
CA PRO A 173 3.71 -1.33 12.73
C PRO A 173 3.80 -1.54 14.24
N GLU A 174 4.98 -1.36 14.84
CA GLU A 174 5.23 -1.60 16.28
C GLU A 174 4.24 -0.83 17.17
N ASP A 175 3.94 0.41 16.82
CA ASP A 175 3.01 1.30 17.52
C ASP A 175 1.55 0.84 17.46
N LEU A 176 1.21 -0.14 16.61
CA LEU A 176 -0.13 -0.72 16.48
C LEU A 176 -0.15 -2.23 16.71
N ALA A 177 0.98 -2.85 17.08
CA ALA A 177 1.07 -4.29 17.27
C ALA A 177 0.06 -4.83 18.30
N TYR A 178 -0.28 -4.03 19.32
CA TYR A 178 -1.27 -4.36 20.35
C TYR A 178 -2.68 -4.66 19.79
N VAL A 179 -3.01 -4.23 18.57
CA VAL A 179 -4.31 -4.46 17.95
C VAL A 179 -4.60 -5.95 17.78
N ASP A 180 -3.56 -6.75 17.54
CA ASP A 180 -3.65 -8.21 17.36
C ASP A 180 -3.76 -8.99 18.66
N PHE A 181 -3.73 -8.32 19.80
CA PHE A 181 -3.77 -8.97 21.09
C PHE A 181 -5.04 -8.58 21.85
N HIS A 182 -5.56 -9.55 22.61
CA HIS A 182 -6.54 -9.30 23.65
C HIS A 182 -5.86 -9.38 25.01
N VAL A 183 -6.23 -8.47 25.91
CA VAL A 183 -5.86 -8.52 27.32
C VAL A 183 -7.07 -9.07 28.06
N ASP A 184 -6.94 -10.22 28.71
CA ASP A 184 -8.03 -10.81 29.48
C ASP A 184 -8.28 -10.05 30.80
N GLU A 185 -9.30 -10.46 31.56
CA GLU A 185 -9.65 -9.86 32.87
C GLU A 185 -8.52 -9.96 33.92
N LYS A 186 -7.51 -10.82 33.68
CA LYS A 186 -6.34 -11.02 34.56
C LYS A 186 -5.12 -10.23 34.10
N GLY A 187 -5.18 -9.56 32.95
CA GLY A 187 -4.07 -8.81 32.39
C GLY A 187 -3.15 -9.62 31.47
N ASP A 188 -3.50 -10.86 31.15
CA ASP A 188 -2.70 -11.73 30.28
C ASP A 188 -2.95 -11.39 28.80
N ILE A 189 -1.88 -11.34 28.00
CA ILE A 189 -1.91 -10.95 26.59
C ILE A 189 -1.97 -12.20 25.72
N TYR A 190 -3.06 -12.34 24.96
CA TYR A 190 -3.25 -13.46 24.03
C TYR A 190 -3.34 -12.98 22.58
N PRO A 191 -2.69 -13.67 21.63
CA PRO A 191 -2.91 -13.40 20.21
C PRO A 191 -4.36 -13.73 19.83
N LEU A 192 -4.95 -12.88 19.00
CA LEU A 192 -6.27 -13.13 18.42
C LEU A 192 -6.17 -14.34 17.46
N VAL A 193 -6.90 -15.41 17.79
CA VAL A 193 -7.01 -16.65 17.00
C VAL A 193 -7.75 -16.38 15.71
#